data_AF-A0A9E5JDW3-F1
#
_entry.id   AF-A0A9E5JDW3-F1
#
_cell.length_a   1.000
_cell.length_b   1.000
_cell.length_c   1.000
_cell.angle_alpha   90.00
_cell.angle_beta   90.00
_cell.angle_gamma   90.00
#
_symmetry.space_group_name_H-M   'P 1'
#
loop_
_entity.id
_entity.type
_entity.pdbx_description
1 polymer ?
#
loop_
_entity_poly.entity_id
_entity_poly.type
_entity_poly.pdbx_seq_one_letter_code
_entity_poly.pdbx_strand_id
1 'polypeptide(L)'
;MTSDARTPAGASHTPAGASRTPGGALLLDGVSLRNRIIADLRREVEALPRVPCLATVLIGDDRPSQVYVRNKHRYAQLAGMASRNETLPASASQQEAEALVTSLAHDANVSGILVQQPVPSHLDGEALLALIPPHKDVDGLTTASMGALMRGA
;
A
#
# COMPACT_ATOMS: atom_id res chain seq x y z
N MET A 1 17.49 -54.72 17.93
CA MET A 1 18.29 -53.48 17.84
C MET A 1 18.84 -53.36 16.43
N THR A 2 18.09 -52.79 15.50
CA THR A 2 18.63 -52.30 14.23
C THR A 2 17.92 -50.97 13.96
N SER A 3 18.61 -49.90 14.31
CA SER A 3 18.16 -48.52 14.13
C SER A 3 18.11 -48.19 12.64
N ASP A 4 16.93 -47.85 12.16
CA ASP A 4 16.67 -47.40 10.81
C ASP A 4 17.23 -45.98 10.62
N ALA A 5 18.23 -45.86 9.74
CA ALA A 5 18.91 -44.61 9.45
C ALA A 5 18.01 -43.77 8.52
N ARG A 6 17.30 -42.80 9.10
CA ARG A 6 16.62 -41.75 8.32
C ARG A 6 17.65 -40.88 7.62
N THR A 7 17.71 -40.99 6.30
CA THR A 7 18.32 -40.01 5.40
C THR A 7 17.70 -38.63 5.63
N PRO A 8 18.46 -37.55 5.89
CA PRO A 8 17.91 -36.22 5.88
C PRO A 8 17.67 -35.81 4.42
N ALA A 9 16.41 -35.84 4.00
CA ALA A 9 15.96 -35.16 2.81
C ALA A 9 16.02 -33.64 3.05
N GLY A 10 16.73 -32.92 2.18
CA GLY A 10 16.72 -31.45 2.18
C GLY A 10 18.00 -30.86 1.66
N ALA A 11 18.29 -31.04 0.36
CA ALA A 11 19.24 -30.17 -0.32
C ALA A 11 18.75 -28.72 -0.16
N SER A 12 19.49 -27.94 0.62
CA SER A 12 19.19 -26.54 0.87
C SER A 12 19.36 -25.77 -0.43
N HIS A 13 18.25 -25.56 -1.15
CA HIS A 13 18.21 -24.60 -2.26
C HIS A 13 18.30 -23.20 -1.66
N THR A 14 19.50 -22.81 -1.23
CA THR A 14 19.78 -21.45 -0.80
C THR A 14 20.02 -20.66 -2.09
N PRO A 15 19.14 -19.72 -2.46
CA PRO A 15 19.40 -18.87 -3.61
C PRO A 15 20.75 -18.16 -3.41
N ALA A 16 21.58 -18.14 -4.46
CA ALA A 16 22.91 -17.56 -4.40
C ALA A 16 22.83 -16.09 -3.94
N GLY A 17 23.60 -15.74 -2.90
CA GLY A 17 23.63 -14.39 -2.34
C GLY A 17 22.65 -14.11 -1.19
N ALA A 18 21.92 -15.12 -0.69
CA ALA A 18 20.98 -14.90 0.40
C ALA A 18 21.65 -14.81 1.78
N SER A 19 21.39 -13.70 2.48
CA SER A 19 21.82 -13.48 3.86
C SER A 19 21.07 -14.38 4.85
N ARG A 20 21.69 -14.65 6.00
CA ARG A 20 21.09 -15.39 7.11
C ARG A 20 21.01 -14.56 8.38
N THR A 21 20.02 -14.84 9.22
CA THR A 21 19.94 -14.28 10.58
C THR A 21 21.03 -14.88 11.48
N PRO A 22 21.31 -14.29 12.66
CA PRO A 22 22.24 -14.88 13.63
C PRO A 22 21.88 -16.33 14.03
N GLY A 23 20.60 -16.71 13.97
CA GLY A 23 20.11 -18.06 14.22
C GLY A 23 20.12 -18.99 13.00
N GLY A 24 20.71 -18.58 11.88
CA GLY A 24 20.86 -19.39 10.67
C GLY A 24 19.64 -19.47 9.75
N ALA A 25 18.53 -18.79 10.07
CA ALA A 25 17.37 -18.71 9.18
C ALA A 25 17.67 -17.85 7.95
N LEU A 26 16.99 -18.11 6.83
CA LEU A 26 17.05 -17.25 5.64
C LEU A 26 16.49 -15.86 5.97
N LEU A 27 17.26 -14.80 5.71
CA LEU A 27 16.82 -13.43 5.93
C LEU A 27 16.04 -12.92 4.70
N LEU A 28 14.75 -12.68 4.88
CA LEU A 28 13.93 -11.97 3.91
C LEU A 28 14.08 -10.45 4.13
N ASP A 29 15.11 -9.87 3.50
CA ASP A 29 15.41 -8.44 3.64
C ASP A 29 14.44 -7.56 2.84
N GLY A 30 13.35 -7.17 3.49
CA GLY A 30 12.34 -6.27 2.92
C GLY A 30 12.84 -4.84 2.68
N VAL A 31 13.89 -4.38 3.37
CA VAL A 31 14.46 -3.04 3.18
C VAL A 31 15.20 -2.98 1.85
N SER A 32 16.07 -3.94 1.61
CA SER A 32 16.80 -4.06 0.34
C SER A 32 15.85 -4.30 -0.83
N LEU A 33 14.83 -5.15 -0.65
CA LEU A 33 13.82 -5.39 -1.68
C LEU A 33 13.03 -4.12 -2.02
N ARG A 34 12.50 -3.41 -1.02
CA ARG A 34 11.79 -2.15 -1.21
C ARG A 34 12.63 -1.13 -1.97
N ASN A 35 13.91 -0.97 -1.62
CA ASN A 35 14.79 -0.02 -2.29
C ASN A 35 14.97 -0.34 -3.78
N ARG A 36 15.08 -1.63 -4.14
CA ARG A 36 15.12 -2.06 -5.55
C ARG A 36 13.81 -1.74 -6.26
N ILE A 37 12.67 -2.11 -5.67
CA ILE A 37 11.34 -1.82 -6.23
C ILE A 37 11.16 -0.32 -6.50
N ILE A 38 11.52 0.53 -5.54
CA ILE A 38 11.42 2.00 -5.71
C ILE A 38 12.31 2.49 -6.85
N ALA A 39 13.54 1.98 -6.97
CA ALA A 39 14.45 2.36 -8.04
C ALA A 39 13.92 1.93 -9.42
N ASP A 40 13.26 0.77 -9.49
CA ASP A 40 12.66 0.25 -10.72
C ASP A 40 11.43 1.08 -11.11
N LEU A 41 10.50 1.29 -10.16
CA LEU A 41 9.33 2.14 -10.33
C LEU A 41 9.70 3.56 -10.76
N ARG A 42 10.79 4.11 -10.23
CA ARG A 42 11.26 5.44 -10.64
C ARG A 42 11.54 5.50 -12.15
N ARG A 43 12.22 4.50 -12.70
CA ARG A 43 12.52 4.44 -14.14
C ARG A 43 11.25 4.28 -14.97
N GLU A 44 10.30 3.49 -14.47
CA GLU A 44 8.99 3.33 -15.13
C GLU A 44 8.20 4.64 -15.13
N VAL A 45 8.14 5.34 -13.99
CA VAL A 45 7.44 6.62 -13.85
C VAL A 45 8.08 7.70 -14.73
N GLU A 46 9.40 7.75 -14.83
CA GLU A 46 10.13 8.67 -15.73
C GLU A 46 9.82 8.42 -17.21
N ALA A 47 9.41 7.20 -17.59
CA ALA A 47 9.04 6.85 -18.96
C ALA A 47 7.55 7.09 -19.28
N LEU A 48 6.72 7.40 -18.28
CA LEU A 48 5.29 7.64 -18.50
C LEU A 48 5.04 9.00 -19.16
N PRO A 49 4.02 9.14 -20.02
CA PRO A 49 3.65 10.43 -20.61
C PRO A 49 3.13 11.44 -19.59
N ARG A 50 2.81 10.97 -18.38
CA ARG A 50 2.31 11.79 -17.28
C ARG A 50 2.73 11.20 -15.94
N VAL A 51 3.14 12.08 -15.03
CA VAL A 51 3.47 11.70 -13.65
C VAL A 51 2.21 11.25 -12.92
N PRO A 52 2.15 10.02 -12.39
CA PRO A 52 1.01 9.55 -11.61
C PRO A 52 0.98 10.24 -10.25
N CYS A 53 -0.22 10.41 -9.69
CA CYS A 53 -0.41 11.03 -8.38
C CYS A 53 -1.09 10.08 -7.40
N LEU A 54 -0.47 9.88 -6.24
CA LEU A 54 -1.08 9.23 -5.08
C LEU A 54 -1.73 10.28 -4.18
N ALA A 55 -3.04 10.21 -4.00
CA ALA A 55 -3.79 10.98 -3.02
C ALA A 55 -4.09 10.13 -1.77
N THR A 56 -3.83 10.67 -0.59
CA THR A 56 -4.23 10.06 0.68
C THR A 56 -5.25 10.94 1.39
N VAL A 57 -6.21 10.32 2.05
CA VAL A 57 -7.19 10.97 2.92
C VAL A 57 -6.95 10.49 4.34
N LEU A 58 -6.63 11.42 5.24
CA LEU A 58 -6.48 11.19 6.67
C LEU A 58 -7.56 11.97 7.42
N ILE A 59 -8.33 11.28 8.26
CA ILE A 59 -9.39 11.90 9.07
C ILE A 59 -9.03 11.76 10.55
N GLY A 60 -8.80 12.88 11.22
CA GLY A 60 -8.36 12.94 12.61
C GLY A 60 -6.84 12.88 12.78
N ASP A 61 -6.41 12.71 14.04
CA ASP A 61 -5.04 13.01 14.48
C ASP A 61 -4.29 11.79 15.05
N ASP A 62 -4.66 10.58 14.64
CA ASP A 62 -3.99 9.37 15.08
C ASP A 62 -2.51 9.37 14.64
N ARG A 63 -1.61 9.40 15.63
CA ARG A 63 -0.16 9.55 15.42
C ARG A 63 0.44 8.39 14.62
N PRO A 64 0.11 7.11 14.88
CA PRO A 64 0.47 6.00 14.00
C PRO A 64 0.05 6.24 12.54
N SER A 65 -1.21 6.63 12.31
CA SER A 65 -1.76 6.88 10.98
C SER A 65 -0.98 7.96 10.24
N GLN A 66 -0.63 9.07 10.90
CA GLN A 66 0.22 10.11 10.32
C GLN A 66 1.61 9.59 9.90
N VAL A 67 2.21 8.71 10.69
CA VAL A 67 3.51 8.10 10.35
C VAL A 67 3.40 7.21 9.11
N TYR A 68 2.33 6.41 9.02
CA TYR A 68 2.08 5.56 7.85
C TYR A 68 1.88 6.38 6.59
N VAL A 69 1.01 7.38 6.64
CA VAL A 69 0.72 8.28 5.50
C VAL A 69 1.99 9.01 5.05
N ARG A 70 2.76 9.57 6.00
CA ARG A 70 4.05 10.21 5.69
C ARG A 70 5.01 9.27 4.96
N ASN A 71 5.10 8.01 5.40
CA ASN A 71 5.96 7.03 4.73
C ASN A 71 5.45 6.69 3.32
N LYS A 72 4.13 6.57 3.13
CA LYS A 72 3.51 6.35 1.81
C LYS A 72 3.87 7.50 0.84
N HIS A 73 3.73 8.76 1.27
CA HIS A 73 4.16 9.92 0.49
C HIS A 73 5.65 9.91 0.16
N ARG A 74 6.49 9.65 1.17
CA ARG A 74 7.94 9.60 0.97
C ARG A 74 8.33 8.59 -0.10
N TYR A 75 7.76 7.39 -0.07
CA TYR A 75 8.10 6.36 -1.05
C TYR A 75 7.51 6.64 -2.43
N ALA A 76 6.30 7.21 -2.52
CA ALA A 76 5.74 7.68 -3.79
C ALA A 76 6.66 8.73 -4.44
N GLN A 77 7.13 9.72 -3.67
CA GLN A 77 8.05 10.74 -4.16
C GLN A 77 9.41 10.17 -4.58
N LEU A 78 9.95 9.20 -3.82
CA LEU A 78 11.20 8.52 -4.20
C LEU A 78 11.05 7.75 -5.52
N ALA A 79 9.88 7.16 -5.77
CA ALA A 79 9.50 6.53 -7.03
C ALA A 79 9.17 7.53 -8.15
N GLY A 80 9.34 8.84 -7.93
CA GLY A 80 9.10 9.88 -8.95
C GLY A 80 7.63 10.28 -9.12
N MET A 81 6.73 9.80 -8.27
CA MET A 81 5.31 10.12 -8.34
C MET A 81 4.98 11.46 -7.68
N ALA A 82 3.91 12.11 -8.16
CA ALA A 82 3.29 13.21 -7.44
C ALA A 82 2.52 12.66 -6.22
N SER A 83 2.36 13.48 -5.19
CA SER A 83 1.63 13.06 -4.01
C SER A 83 0.87 14.19 -3.34
N ARG A 84 -0.37 13.91 -2.94
CA ARG A 84 -1.29 14.82 -2.29
C ARG A 84 -1.77 14.23 -0.99
N ASN A 85 -1.65 14.99 0.09
CA ASN A 85 -2.17 14.60 1.39
C ASN A 85 -3.36 15.50 1.73
N GLU A 86 -4.54 14.91 1.80
CA GLU A 86 -5.76 15.60 2.20
C GLU A 86 -6.10 15.21 3.64
N THR A 87 -6.31 16.19 4.50
CA THR A 87 -6.58 15.97 5.92
C THR A 87 -7.90 16.61 6.32
N LEU A 88 -8.72 15.87 7.05
CA LEU A 88 -9.92 16.37 7.70
C LEU A 88 -9.78 16.24 9.23
N PRO A 89 -10.34 17.16 10.02
CA PRO A 89 -10.34 17.04 11.47
C PRO A 89 -11.16 15.81 11.91
N ALA A 90 -10.88 15.31 13.11
CA ALA A 90 -11.66 14.19 13.67
C ALA A 90 -13.15 14.52 13.84
N SER A 91 -13.52 15.81 13.90
CA SER A 91 -14.91 16.27 13.98
C SER A 91 -15.62 16.36 12.64
N ALA A 92 -14.94 16.04 11.53
CA ALA A 92 -15.55 16.10 10.20
C ALA A 92 -16.78 15.21 10.13
N SER A 93 -17.79 15.70 9.43
CA SER A 93 -19.01 14.97 9.12
C SER A 93 -18.76 13.94 8.02
N GLN A 94 -19.65 12.94 7.95
CA GLN A 94 -19.66 11.97 6.85
C GLN A 94 -19.73 12.67 5.48
N GLN A 95 -20.59 13.68 5.35
CA GLN A 95 -20.76 14.42 4.11
C GLN A 95 -19.47 15.13 3.65
N GLU A 96 -18.71 15.73 4.57
CA GLU A 96 -17.43 16.37 4.25
C GLU A 96 -16.39 15.35 3.79
N ALA A 97 -16.32 14.20 4.46
CA ALA A 97 -15.43 13.10 4.09
C ALA A 97 -15.77 12.51 2.72
N GLU A 98 -17.05 12.23 2.47
CA GLU A 98 -17.53 11.71 1.18
C GLU A 98 -17.32 12.71 0.04
N ALA A 99 -17.56 14.00 0.28
CA ALA A 99 -17.32 15.06 -0.71
C ALA A 99 -15.84 15.12 -1.10
N LEU A 100 -14.93 15.02 -0.11
CA LEU A 100 -13.50 14.98 -0.37
C LEU A 100 -13.11 13.75 -1.21
N VAL A 101 -13.51 12.54 -0.80
CA VAL A 101 -13.18 11.31 -1.53
C VAL A 101 -13.76 11.35 -2.95
N THR A 102 -15.01 11.82 -3.10
CA THR A 102 -15.66 12.00 -4.41
C THR A 102 -14.90 12.97 -5.30
N SER A 103 -14.40 14.09 -4.75
CA SER A 103 -13.61 15.05 -5.53
C SER A 103 -12.32 14.41 -6.08
N LEU A 104 -11.63 13.61 -5.28
CA LEU A 104 -10.42 12.88 -5.69
C LEU A 104 -10.74 11.80 -6.72
N ALA A 105 -11.88 11.11 -6.57
CA ALA A 105 -12.35 10.11 -7.52
C ALA A 105 -12.57 10.71 -8.92
N HIS A 106 -13.08 11.95 -9.00
CA HIS A 106 -13.34 12.64 -10.28
C HIS A 106 -12.13 13.41 -10.81
N ASP A 107 -11.12 13.70 -9.99
CA ASP A 107 -9.94 14.43 -10.42
C ASP A 107 -9.09 13.60 -11.39
N ALA A 108 -9.03 14.04 -12.64
CA ALA A 108 -8.21 13.40 -13.66
C ALA A 108 -6.72 13.39 -13.29
N ASN A 109 -6.23 14.30 -12.44
CA ASN A 109 -4.85 14.37 -11.94
C ASN A 109 -4.52 13.40 -10.81
N VAL A 110 -5.51 12.71 -10.25
CA VAL A 110 -5.30 11.68 -9.24
C VAL A 110 -5.33 10.31 -9.90
N SER A 111 -4.27 9.53 -9.72
CA SER A 111 -4.14 8.17 -10.27
C SER A 111 -4.52 7.09 -9.27
N GLY A 112 -4.32 7.35 -7.98
CA GLY A 112 -4.64 6.41 -6.91
C GLY A 112 -5.10 7.15 -5.66
N ILE A 113 -6.05 6.55 -4.94
CA ILE A 113 -6.67 7.10 -3.74
C ILE A 113 -6.53 6.10 -2.60
N LEU A 114 -6.24 6.64 -1.43
CA LEU A 114 -6.07 5.87 -0.22
C LEU A 114 -6.78 6.57 0.93
N VAL A 115 -7.82 5.95 1.49
CA VAL A 115 -8.46 6.42 2.72
C VAL A 115 -7.83 5.67 3.90
N GLN A 116 -7.08 6.40 4.74
CA GLN A 116 -6.34 5.79 5.84
C GLN A 116 -7.30 5.29 6.93
N GLN A 117 -7.25 3.98 7.19
CA GLN A 117 -8.03 3.31 8.24
C GLN A 117 -7.23 3.19 9.55
N PRO A 118 -7.90 3.07 10.71
CA PRO A 118 -9.35 3.26 10.89
C PRO A 118 -9.73 4.75 10.83
N VAL A 119 -10.91 5.04 10.31
CA VAL A 119 -11.53 6.37 10.44
C VAL A 119 -12.16 6.54 11.84
N PRO A 120 -12.43 7.78 12.29
CA PRO A 120 -13.19 8.02 13.52
C PRO A 120 -14.51 7.24 13.58
N SER A 121 -14.89 6.77 14.78
CA SER A 121 -15.98 5.79 14.96
C SER A 121 -17.39 6.27 14.58
N HIS A 122 -17.59 7.58 14.43
CA HIS A 122 -18.87 8.15 13.98
C HIS A 122 -18.98 8.21 12.44
N LEU A 123 -17.91 7.86 11.71
CA LEU A 123 -17.89 7.80 10.26
C LEU A 123 -18.04 6.36 9.76
N ASP A 124 -18.68 6.21 8.61
CA ASP A 124 -18.76 4.95 7.89
C ASP A 124 -17.58 4.84 6.92
N GLY A 125 -16.55 4.10 7.34
CA GLY A 125 -15.34 3.86 6.55
C GLY A 125 -15.60 3.03 5.29
N GLU A 126 -16.55 2.10 5.32
CA GLU A 126 -16.91 1.28 4.15
C GLU A 126 -17.63 2.12 3.10
N ALA A 127 -18.52 3.03 3.53
CA ALA A 127 -19.15 4.00 2.64
C ALA A 127 -18.10 4.90 1.95
N LEU A 128 -17.06 5.34 2.68
CA LEU A 128 -15.96 6.11 2.09
C LEU A 128 -15.15 5.29 1.08
N LEU A 129 -14.82 4.04 1.39
CA LEU A 129 -14.11 3.16 0.46
C LEU A 129 -14.93 2.90 -0.81
N ALA A 130 -16.25 2.70 -0.69
CA ALA A 130 -17.13 2.44 -1.83
C ALA A 130 -17.19 3.59 -2.86
N LEU A 131 -16.79 4.81 -2.49
CA LEU A 131 -16.67 5.95 -3.41
C LEU A 131 -15.42 5.90 -4.29
N ILE A 132 -14.45 5.04 -3.97
CA ILE A 132 -13.19 4.92 -4.72
C ILE A 132 -13.45 4.05 -5.97
N PRO A 133 -13.23 4.57 -7.19
CA PRO A 133 -13.32 3.76 -8.39
C PRO A 133 -12.28 2.63 -8.36
N PRO A 134 -12.58 1.40 -8.83
CA PRO A 134 -11.64 0.28 -8.75
C PRO A 134 -10.29 0.55 -9.41
N HIS A 135 -10.26 1.33 -10.48
CA HIS A 135 -9.01 1.71 -11.18
C HIS A 135 -8.15 2.74 -10.41
N LYS A 136 -8.67 3.34 -9.33
CA LYS A 136 -7.95 4.23 -8.41
C LYS A 136 -7.78 3.62 -7.01
N ASP A 137 -8.29 2.42 -6.77
CA ASP A 137 -8.21 1.73 -5.48
C ASP A 137 -6.85 1.04 -5.32
N VAL A 138 -5.85 1.79 -4.87
CA VAL A 138 -4.47 1.31 -4.75
C VAL A 138 -4.20 0.49 -3.49
N ASP A 139 -5.08 0.57 -2.49
CA ASP A 139 -5.02 -0.31 -1.30
C ASP A 139 -5.83 -1.60 -1.51
N GLY A 140 -6.64 -1.68 -2.58
CA GLY A 140 -7.39 -2.88 -2.96
C GLY A 140 -8.49 -3.26 -1.98
N LEU A 141 -9.00 -2.28 -1.20
CA LEU A 141 -9.93 -2.50 -0.10
C LEU A 141 -11.39 -2.42 -0.51
N THR A 142 -11.70 -1.95 -1.73
CA THR A 142 -13.09 -1.93 -2.18
C THR A 142 -13.60 -3.35 -2.46
N THR A 143 -14.90 -3.55 -2.24
CA THR A 143 -15.58 -4.81 -2.60
C THR A 143 -15.34 -5.22 -4.06
N ALA A 144 -15.26 -4.25 -4.97
CA ALA A 144 -14.98 -4.50 -6.38
C ALA A 144 -13.55 -5.04 -6.59
N SER A 145 -12.54 -4.41 -6.01
CA SER A 145 -11.14 -4.85 -6.10
C SER A 145 -10.92 -6.21 -5.45
N MET A 146 -11.45 -6.41 -4.23
CA MET A 146 -11.38 -7.71 -3.54
C MET A 146 -12.10 -8.80 -4.34
N GLY A 147 -13.26 -8.49 -4.91
CA GLY A 147 -14.00 -9.41 -5.77
C GLY A 147 -13.24 -9.79 -7.03
N ALA A 148 -12.53 -8.84 -7.65
CA ALA A 148 -11.67 -9.12 -8.81
C ALA A 148 -10.51 -10.04 -8.43
N LEU A 149 -9.83 -9.77 -7.31
CA LEU A 149 -8.74 -10.61 -6.78
C LEU A 149 -9.19 -12.04 -6.53
N MET A 150 -10.34 -12.24 -5.88
CA MET A 150 -10.86 -13.58 -5.59
C MET A 150 -11.24 -14.36 -6.85
N ARG A 151 -11.58 -13.67 -7.94
CA ARG A 151 -11.85 -14.30 -9.24
C ARG A 151 -10.60 -14.51 -10.09
N GLY A 152 -9.47 -13.91 -9.72
CA GLY A 152 -8.25 -13.88 -10.54
C GLY A 152 -8.43 -13.11 -11.86
N ALA A 153 -9.30 -12.08 -11.84
CA ALA A 153 -9.69 -11.28 -13.00
C ALA A 153 -8.81 -10.03 -13.18
#